data_AF-A0A090I6X2-F1
#
_entry.id   AF-A0A090I6X2-F1
#
_cell.length_a   1.000
_cell.length_b   1.000
_cell.length_c   1.000
_cell.angle_alpha   90.00
_cell.angle_beta   90.00
_cell.angle_gamma   90.00
#
_symmetry.space_group_name_H-M   'P 1'
#
loop_
_entity.id
_entity.type
_entity.pdbx_description
1 polymer ?
#
loop_
_entity_poly.entity_id
_entity_poly.type
_entity_poly.pdbx_seq_one_letter_code
_entity_poly.pdbx_strand_id
1 'polypeptide(L)'
;MKKMKIGLVVHGPEIVDSGYALKFLKFLERYGTVKARLGGTMGRTAVIDANLEDKIDISHKLFPSQSVDKFSDEGSDVIFLINYGKSSVTGHAFGYKVYNNSTGHPPIVQMERPGEPDGSVVPWRDDLTPLAAEIATEMGLRLVSPEEIRNTLFSQDPCQGTGQTICRKIAGVSPGENIFVNGIVIGKSTSSEVAIIAEEGIITQLIGGTLKKHGVEKLGPVELEKAIVKTGLLRKSRVKPRILKSEKSNTHFTIAYLSHAAEDIYKLKNADLVVTVGDDTTLVAADILYRFNVPIIGITDGDLDKVVEEGFKTEGSLIIEFESGWDDLVGEKIFSELFNHQESIEIENIENFKSKLLQIISNITSQYQVRYS
;
A
#
# COMPACT_ATOMS: atom_id res chain seq x y z
N MET A 1 -14.47 28.36 -24.68
CA MET A 1 -13.71 27.10 -24.85
C MET A 1 -14.20 26.10 -23.82
N LYS A 2 -14.48 24.85 -24.23
CA LYS A 2 -14.86 23.78 -23.29
C LYS A 2 -13.65 23.53 -22.39
N LYS A 3 -13.80 23.70 -21.07
CA LYS A 3 -12.74 23.35 -20.11
C LYS A 3 -12.50 21.84 -20.18
N MET A 4 -11.24 21.43 -20.25
CA MET A 4 -10.84 20.03 -20.27
C MET A 4 -11.32 19.33 -18.99
N LYS A 5 -11.84 18.11 -19.11
CA LYS A 5 -12.14 17.24 -17.96
C LYS A 5 -10.89 16.44 -17.64
N ILE A 6 -10.30 16.71 -16.47
CA ILE A 6 -9.02 16.15 -16.07
C ILE A 6 -9.24 15.17 -14.92
N GLY A 7 -8.88 13.91 -15.13
CA GLY A 7 -8.73 12.94 -14.05
C GLY A 7 -7.33 13.02 -13.45
N LEU A 8 -7.19 13.07 -12.13
CA LEU A 8 -5.91 13.06 -11.44
C LEU A 8 -5.83 11.82 -10.54
N VAL A 9 -4.99 10.85 -10.91
CA VAL A 9 -4.69 9.66 -10.11
C VAL A 9 -3.45 9.94 -9.29
N VAL A 10 -3.61 10.00 -7.97
CA VAL A 10 -2.53 10.21 -7.02
C VAL A 10 -2.05 8.86 -6.49
N HIS A 11 -0.75 8.57 -6.61
CA HIS A 11 -0.19 7.31 -6.13
C HIS A 11 1.00 7.47 -5.17
N GLY A 12 0.92 6.71 -4.07
CA GLY A 12 1.94 6.66 -3.03
C GLY A 12 1.79 7.78 -1.99
N PRO A 13 2.29 7.59 -0.76
CA PRO A 13 2.26 8.63 0.26
C PRO A 13 3.22 9.78 -0.04
N GLU A 14 4.40 9.50 -0.61
CA GLU A 14 5.48 10.49 -0.79
C GLU A 14 5.07 11.68 -1.67
N ILE A 15 4.27 11.48 -2.72
CA ILE A 15 3.77 12.58 -3.57
C ILE A 15 2.83 13.53 -2.79
N VAL A 16 2.16 13.02 -1.77
CA VAL A 16 1.27 13.79 -0.89
C VAL A 16 2.10 14.46 0.21
N ASP A 17 2.96 13.69 0.89
CA ASP A 17 3.79 14.15 2.01
C ASP A 17 4.77 15.25 1.60
N SER A 18 5.32 15.18 0.37
CA SER A 18 6.18 16.23 -0.22
C SER A 18 5.41 17.50 -0.63
N GLY A 19 4.07 17.49 -0.55
CA GLY A 19 3.19 18.59 -0.94
C GLY A 19 2.99 18.75 -2.44
N TYR A 20 3.61 17.90 -3.28
CA TYR A 20 3.49 17.99 -4.73
C TYR A 20 2.11 17.61 -5.27
N ALA A 21 1.38 16.72 -4.60
CA ALA A 21 0.00 16.39 -4.97
C ALA A 21 -0.90 17.64 -5.01
N LEU A 22 -0.81 18.51 -3.98
CA LEU A 22 -1.56 19.76 -3.94
C LEU A 22 -1.05 20.78 -4.97
N LYS A 23 0.27 20.85 -5.20
CA LYS A 23 0.85 21.73 -6.23
C LYS A 23 0.34 21.34 -7.62
N PHE A 24 0.32 20.05 -7.95
CA PHE A 24 -0.18 19.56 -9.23
C PHE A 24 -1.68 19.78 -9.40
N LEU A 25 -2.47 19.56 -8.36
CA LEU A 25 -3.90 19.83 -8.42
C LEU A 25 -4.17 21.29 -8.81
N LYS A 26 -3.53 22.25 -8.12
CA LYS A 26 -3.64 23.68 -8.44
C LYS A 26 -3.10 24.04 -9.83
N PHE A 27 -2.01 23.39 -10.24
CA PHE A 27 -1.41 23.59 -11.55
C PHE A 27 -2.38 23.18 -12.68
N LEU A 28 -2.99 21.99 -12.55
CA LEU A 28 -3.90 21.40 -13.54
C LEU A 28 -5.26 22.10 -13.60
N GLU A 29 -5.70 22.75 -12.52
CA GLU A 29 -6.91 23.59 -12.51
C GLU A 29 -6.85 24.75 -13.51
N ARG A 30 -5.64 25.15 -13.94
CA ARG A 30 -5.44 26.16 -15.01
C ARG A 30 -5.80 25.62 -16.40
N TYR A 31 -5.73 24.29 -16.59
CA TYR A 31 -6.02 23.61 -17.85
C TYR A 31 -7.47 23.12 -17.95
N GLY A 32 -8.14 22.88 -16.82
CA GLY A 32 -9.45 22.25 -16.83
C GLY A 32 -10.11 22.07 -15.48
N THR A 33 -11.20 21.31 -15.48
CA THR A 33 -11.86 20.85 -14.24
C THR A 33 -11.20 19.57 -13.79
N VAL A 34 -10.60 19.59 -12.61
CA VAL A 34 -9.84 18.45 -12.06
C VAL A 34 -10.71 17.67 -11.08
N LYS A 35 -10.76 16.35 -11.25
CA LYS A 35 -11.22 15.41 -10.22
C LYS A 35 -10.04 14.55 -9.81
N ALA A 36 -9.75 14.48 -8.51
CA ALA A 36 -8.64 13.68 -8.01
C ALA A 36 -9.12 12.49 -7.18
N ARG A 37 -8.43 11.36 -7.32
CA ARG A 37 -8.60 10.17 -6.47
C ARG A 37 -7.26 9.52 -6.20
N LEU A 38 -7.17 8.80 -5.10
CA LEU A 38 -5.95 8.12 -4.71
C LEU A 38 -6.00 6.62 -5.01
N GLY A 39 -4.90 6.09 -5.58
CA GLY A 39 -4.67 4.66 -5.71
C GLY A 39 -3.69 4.12 -4.67
N GLY A 40 -4.19 3.30 -3.73
CA GLY A 40 -3.38 2.53 -2.77
C GLY A 40 -3.59 2.90 -1.28
N THR A 41 -3.32 1.94 -0.39
CA THR A 41 -3.64 2.04 1.05
C THR A 41 -2.89 3.17 1.78
N MET A 42 -1.55 3.21 1.72
CA MET A 42 -0.77 4.19 2.51
C MET A 42 -0.90 5.62 2.02
N GLY A 43 -1.23 5.84 0.74
CA GLY A 43 -1.51 7.18 0.25
C GLY A 43 -2.76 7.78 0.92
N ARG A 44 -3.72 6.96 1.35
CA ARG A 44 -4.92 7.44 2.06
C ARG A 44 -4.51 8.04 3.41
N THR A 45 -3.54 7.41 4.07
CA THR A 45 -2.97 7.88 5.33
C THR A 45 -2.34 9.25 5.13
N ALA A 46 -1.57 9.42 4.04
CA ALA A 46 -0.95 10.69 3.70
C ALA A 46 -1.97 11.79 3.37
N VAL A 47 -3.04 11.46 2.64
CA VAL A 47 -4.13 12.42 2.34
C VAL A 47 -4.82 12.88 3.63
N ILE A 48 -5.08 11.95 4.57
CA ILE A 48 -5.64 12.30 5.88
C ILE A 48 -4.66 13.19 6.65
N ASP A 49 -3.39 12.81 6.77
CA ASP A 49 -2.41 13.62 7.52
C ASP A 49 -2.25 15.03 6.92
N ALA A 50 -2.35 15.16 5.59
CA ALA A 50 -2.28 16.43 4.87
C ALA A 50 -3.59 17.23 4.85
N ASN A 51 -4.69 16.68 5.38
CA ASN A 51 -6.03 17.29 5.33
C ASN A 51 -6.47 17.63 3.90
N LEU A 52 -6.41 16.63 3.01
CA LEU A 52 -6.73 16.76 1.58
C LEU A 52 -7.92 15.91 1.12
N GLU A 53 -8.69 15.32 2.04
CA GLU A 53 -9.84 14.47 1.70
C GLU A 53 -10.97 15.21 0.95
N ASP A 54 -11.06 16.53 1.10
CA ASP A 54 -11.98 17.39 0.36
C ASP A 54 -11.58 17.57 -1.11
N LYS A 55 -10.31 17.28 -1.44
CA LYS A 55 -9.72 17.48 -2.76
C LYS A 55 -9.40 16.16 -3.48
N ILE A 56 -9.01 15.14 -2.73
CA ILE A 56 -8.58 13.84 -3.24
C ILE A 56 -9.52 12.77 -2.69
N ASP A 57 -10.29 12.13 -3.55
CA ASP A 57 -11.19 11.05 -3.17
C ASP A 57 -10.41 9.83 -2.67
N ILE A 58 -10.63 9.49 -1.40
CA ILE A 58 -10.08 8.32 -0.71
C ILE A 58 -11.18 7.39 -0.16
N SER A 59 -12.42 7.55 -0.64
CA SER A 59 -13.59 6.81 -0.15
C SER A 59 -13.56 5.33 -0.54
N HIS A 60 -12.92 4.99 -1.66
CA HIS A 60 -12.82 3.63 -2.18
C HIS A 60 -11.37 3.13 -2.21
N LYS A 61 -11.16 1.85 -1.86
CA LYS A 61 -9.89 1.16 -2.11
C LYS A 61 -9.83 0.81 -3.60
N LEU A 62 -9.08 1.61 -4.37
CA LEU A 62 -8.82 1.38 -5.78
C LEU A 62 -7.33 1.16 -6.01
N PHE A 63 -7.02 0.25 -6.94
CA PHE A 63 -5.69 0.24 -7.56
C PHE A 63 -5.54 1.42 -8.52
N PRO A 64 -4.32 1.87 -8.82
CA PRO A 64 -4.10 2.96 -9.76
C PRO A 64 -4.68 2.71 -11.15
N SER A 65 -4.59 1.50 -11.72
CA SER A 65 -5.23 1.17 -13.01
C SER A 65 -6.75 1.23 -12.93
N GLN A 66 -7.37 0.73 -11.84
CA GLN A 66 -8.81 0.88 -11.62
C GLN A 66 -9.23 2.35 -11.48
N SER A 67 -8.38 3.18 -10.89
CA SER A 67 -8.61 4.62 -10.78
C SER A 67 -8.59 5.31 -12.14
N VAL A 68 -7.70 4.87 -13.04
CA VAL A 68 -7.64 5.31 -14.43
C VAL A 68 -8.90 4.85 -15.18
N ASP A 69 -9.24 3.56 -15.13
CA ASP A 69 -10.42 3.00 -15.81
C ASP A 69 -11.70 3.75 -15.43
N LYS A 70 -11.88 4.00 -14.13
CA LYS A 70 -13.01 4.78 -13.63
C LYS A 70 -13.04 6.22 -14.17
N PHE A 71 -11.89 6.86 -14.40
CA PHE A 71 -11.85 8.21 -15.01
C PHE A 71 -12.19 8.16 -16.49
N SER A 72 -11.78 7.11 -17.19
CA SER A 72 -12.15 6.85 -18.58
C SER A 72 -13.67 6.68 -18.70
N ASP A 73 -14.28 5.87 -17.83
CA ASP A 73 -15.73 5.65 -17.79
C ASP A 73 -16.52 6.94 -17.48
N GLU A 74 -15.97 7.82 -16.64
CA GLU A 74 -16.52 9.13 -16.31
C GLU A 74 -16.35 10.18 -17.45
N GLY A 75 -15.69 9.80 -18.54
CA GLY A 75 -15.49 10.63 -19.72
C GLY A 75 -14.48 11.76 -19.51
N SER A 76 -13.35 11.45 -18.88
CA SER A 76 -12.21 12.36 -18.75
C SER A 76 -11.49 12.52 -20.09
N ASP A 77 -11.14 13.76 -20.47
CA ASP A 77 -10.45 14.04 -21.74
C ASP A 77 -8.97 13.63 -21.66
N VAL A 78 -8.36 13.75 -20.47
CA VAL A 78 -6.99 13.32 -20.14
C VAL A 78 -6.92 12.88 -18.68
N ILE A 79 -6.00 11.95 -18.39
CA ILE A 79 -5.76 11.44 -17.04
C ILE A 79 -4.29 11.68 -16.68
N PHE A 80 -4.07 12.42 -15.61
CA PHE A 80 -2.74 12.61 -15.02
C PHE A 80 -2.48 11.55 -13.96
N LEU A 81 -1.41 10.79 -14.14
CA LEU A 81 -0.91 9.84 -13.14
C LEU A 81 0.27 10.48 -12.41
N ILE A 82 0.09 10.89 -11.16
CA ILE A 82 1.17 11.50 -10.38
C ILE A 82 1.71 10.50 -9.36
N ASN A 83 3.02 10.36 -9.33
CA ASN A 83 3.69 9.51 -8.35
C ASN A 83 5.08 10.05 -8.02
N TYR A 84 5.64 9.52 -6.92
CA TYR A 84 6.99 9.86 -6.47
C TYR A 84 7.70 8.55 -6.17
N GLY A 85 8.33 7.98 -7.20
CA GLY A 85 9.13 6.77 -7.06
C GLY A 85 10.34 6.96 -6.15
N LYS A 86 10.99 5.85 -5.79
CA LYS A 86 12.29 5.87 -5.08
C LYS A 86 13.40 6.31 -6.02
N SER A 87 13.24 6.00 -7.29
CA SER A 87 14.04 6.43 -8.44
C SER A 87 13.12 6.61 -9.65
N SER A 88 13.55 7.37 -10.66
CA SER A 88 12.85 7.47 -11.96
C SER A 88 12.50 6.09 -12.54
N VAL A 89 13.43 5.12 -12.45
CA VAL A 89 13.18 3.73 -12.91
C VAL A 89 11.97 3.10 -12.22
N THR A 90 11.84 3.24 -10.90
CA THR A 90 10.69 2.67 -10.17
C THR A 90 9.38 3.33 -10.55
N GLY A 91 9.36 4.66 -10.73
CA GLY A 91 8.14 5.36 -11.11
C GLY A 91 7.75 5.13 -12.56
N HIS A 92 8.72 5.09 -13.48
CA HIS A 92 8.48 4.72 -14.87
C HIS A 92 7.94 3.29 -14.98
N ALA A 93 8.50 2.34 -14.24
CA ALA A 93 7.97 0.98 -14.16
C ALA A 93 6.53 0.95 -13.62
N PHE A 94 6.22 1.79 -12.64
CA PHE A 94 4.87 1.95 -12.13
C PHE A 94 3.90 2.47 -13.21
N GLY A 95 4.25 3.57 -13.89
CA GLY A 95 3.43 4.13 -14.97
C GLY A 95 3.22 3.14 -16.12
N TYR A 96 4.27 2.43 -16.52
CA TYR A 96 4.19 1.36 -17.52
C TYR A 96 3.17 0.29 -17.12
N LYS A 97 3.23 -0.19 -15.88
CA LYS A 97 2.29 -1.20 -15.38
C LYS A 97 0.86 -0.67 -15.32
N VAL A 98 0.66 0.56 -14.85
CA VAL A 98 -0.67 1.18 -14.78
C VAL A 98 -1.27 1.29 -16.17
N TYR A 99 -0.53 1.82 -17.14
CA TYR A 99 -1.01 1.98 -18.51
C TYR A 99 -1.39 0.63 -19.15
N ASN A 100 -0.54 -0.38 -19.06
CA ASN A 100 -0.80 -1.70 -19.66
C ASN A 100 -1.90 -2.50 -18.93
N ASN A 101 -2.14 -2.23 -17.64
CA ASN A 101 -3.21 -2.86 -16.87
C ASN A 101 -4.53 -2.07 -16.94
N SER A 102 -4.56 -0.93 -17.64
CA SER A 102 -5.78 -0.12 -17.81
C SER A 102 -6.51 -0.52 -19.09
N THR A 103 -7.82 -0.42 -19.08
CA THR A 103 -8.69 -0.82 -20.18
C THR A 103 -8.67 0.24 -21.30
N GLY A 104 -8.50 -0.19 -22.55
CA GLY A 104 -8.75 0.66 -23.72
C GLY A 104 -7.68 1.73 -24.01
N HIS A 105 -6.44 1.58 -23.53
CA HIS A 105 -5.33 2.51 -23.76
C HIS A 105 -5.72 3.97 -23.47
N PRO A 106 -6.02 4.27 -22.20
CA PRO A 106 -6.56 5.57 -21.81
C PRO A 106 -5.53 6.69 -22.02
N PRO A 107 -5.99 7.96 -22.14
CA PRO A 107 -5.12 9.10 -22.37
C PRO A 107 -4.34 9.50 -21.10
N ILE A 108 -3.28 8.76 -20.78
CA ILE A 108 -2.46 8.98 -19.57
C ILE A 108 -1.26 9.88 -19.86
N VAL A 109 -1.10 10.95 -19.06
CA VAL A 109 0.16 11.66 -18.86
C VAL A 109 0.67 11.37 -17.46
N GLN A 110 1.83 10.75 -17.33
CA GLN A 110 2.45 10.52 -16.02
C GLN A 110 3.34 11.70 -15.64
N MET A 111 3.32 12.08 -14.36
CA MET A 111 4.28 13.01 -13.77
C MET A 111 5.00 12.32 -12.61
N GLU A 112 6.30 12.11 -12.79
CA GLU A 112 7.12 11.30 -11.89
C GLU A 112 8.15 12.17 -11.16
N ARG A 113 8.24 11.98 -9.83
CA ARG A 113 9.24 12.57 -8.92
C ARG A 113 9.49 14.07 -9.16
N PRO A 114 8.44 14.91 -9.10
CA PRO A 114 8.62 16.34 -9.24
C PRO A 114 9.59 16.90 -8.19
N GLY A 115 10.40 17.88 -8.60
CA GLY A 115 11.40 18.50 -7.73
C GLY A 115 12.74 17.76 -7.63
N GLU A 116 12.81 16.53 -8.14
CA GLU A 116 14.06 15.79 -8.27
C GLU A 116 14.75 16.13 -9.59
N PRO A 117 16.09 16.05 -9.67
CA PRO A 117 16.84 16.27 -10.92
C PRO A 117 16.44 15.31 -12.05
N ASP A 118 15.94 14.12 -11.71
CA ASP A 118 15.44 13.11 -12.66
C ASP A 118 13.90 13.09 -12.77
N GLY A 119 13.22 14.11 -12.24
CA GLY A 119 11.78 14.28 -12.37
C GLY A 119 11.34 14.40 -13.83
N SER A 120 10.23 13.77 -14.19
CA SER A 120 9.85 13.60 -15.60
C SER A 120 8.35 13.62 -15.88
N VAL A 121 8.00 13.90 -17.13
CA VAL A 121 6.66 13.78 -17.68
C VAL A 121 6.69 12.76 -18.82
N VAL A 122 5.74 11.82 -18.80
CA VAL A 122 5.64 10.74 -19.79
C VAL A 122 4.26 10.75 -20.44
N PRO A 123 4.16 11.03 -21.75
CA PRO A 123 2.93 10.80 -22.50
C PRO A 123 2.83 9.32 -22.87
N TRP A 124 1.92 8.57 -22.26
CA TRP A 124 1.75 7.13 -22.57
C TRP A 124 1.06 6.89 -23.92
N ARG A 125 0.56 7.96 -24.56
CA ARG A 125 0.09 7.98 -25.94
C ARG A 125 0.70 9.13 -26.72
N ASP A 126 0.98 8.87 -27.99
CA ASP A 126 1.67 9.83 -28.87
C ASP A 126 0.88 11.14 -29.05
N ASP A 127 -0.45 11.08 -29.08
CA ASP A 127 -1.32 12.25 -29.22
C ASP A 127 -1.27 13.21 -28.02
N LEU A 128 -0.74 12.77 -26.89
CA LEU A 128 -0.55 13.59 -25.69
C LEU A 128 0.83 14.26 -25.62
N THR A 129 1.74 13.96 -26.56
CA THR A 129 3.10 14.51 -26.57
C THR A 129 3.14 16.04 -26.51
N PRO A 130 2.31 16.79 -27.26
CA PRO A 130 2.31 18.26 -27.19
C PRO A 130 1.96 18.78 -25.79
N LEU A 131 0.92 18.21 -25.15
CA LEU A 131 0.50 18.57 -23.80
C LEU A 131 1.59 18.21 -22.77
N ALA A 132 2.19 17.03 -22.89
CA ALA A 132 3.25 16.59 -22.01
C ALA A 132 4.51 17.48 -22.12
N ALA A 133 4.87 17.92 -23.33
CA ALA A 133 6.00 18.82 -23.55
C ALA A 133 5.77 20.21 -22.96
N GLU A 134 4.56 20.76 -23.11
CA GLU A 134 4.17 22.02 -22.48
C GLU A 134 4.29 21.92 -20.95
N ILE A 135 3.69 20.89 -20.35
CA ILE A 135 3.70 20.68 -18.91
C ILE A 135 5.11 20.43 -18.38
N ALA A 136 5.93 19.65 -19.11
CA ALA A 136 7.32 19.42 -18.76
C ALA A 136 8.10 20.74 -18.69
N THR A 137 7.87 21.64 -19.66
CA THR A 137 8.51 22.96 -19.69
C THR A 137 8.05 23.83 -18.53
N GLU A 138 6.74 23.93 -18.27
CA GLU A 138 6.22 24.78 -17.20
C GLU A 138 6.61 24.30 -15.79
N MET A 139 6.75 22.99 -15.61
CA MET A 139 7.10 22.37 -14.33
C MET A 139 8.59 22.15 -14.14
N GLY A 140 9.42 22.42 -15.15
CA GLY A 140 10.88 22.15 -15.12
C GLY A 140 11.21 20.66 -15.01
N LEU A 141 10.43 19.81 -15.68
CA LEU A 141 10.57 18.35 -15.70
C LEU A 141 11.12 17.88 -17.04
N ARG A 142 11.76 16.72 -17.04
CA ARG A 142 12.25 16.09 -18.26
C ARG A 142 11.09 15.41 -19.02
N LEU A 143 10.95 15.69 -20.31
CA LEU A 143 10.07 14.89 -21.18
C LEU A 143 10.75 13.53 -21.48
N VAL A 144 10.05 12.43 -21.23
CA VAL A 144 10.54 11.06 -21.46
C VAL A 144 9.53 10.30 -22.30
N SER A 145 9.99 9.54 -23.30
CA SER A 145 9.11 8.76 -24.16
C SER A 145 8.80 7.38 -23.55
N PRO A 146 7.61 6.78 -23.82
CA PRO A 146 7.32 5.39 -23.43
C PRO A 146 8.33 4.38 -24.00
N GLU A 147 8.91 4.65 -25.17
CA GLU A 147 9.92 3.79 -25.78
C GLU A 147 11.22 3.77 -24.97
N GLU A 148 11.69 4.93 -24.54
CA GLU A 148 12.87 5.03 -23.67
C GLU A 148 12.68 4.23 -22.36
N ILE A 149 11.48 4.29 -21.79
CA ILE A 149 11.14 3.54 -20.58
C ILE A 149 11.16 2.04 -20.85
N ARG A 150 10.52 1.57 -21.94
CA ARG A 150 10.54 0.14 -22.31
C ARG A 150 11.96 -0.36 -22.49
N ASN A 151 12.79 0.37 -23.24
CA ASN A 151 14.18 0.00 -23.46
C ASN A 151 14.95 -0.12 -22.13
N THR A 152 14.72 0.81 -21.19
CA THR A 152 15.35 0.79 -19.86
C THR A 152 14.86 -0.36 -18.98
N LEU A 153 13.56 -0.66 -18.99
CA LEU A 153 12.98 -1.70 -18.13
C LEU A 153 13.36 -3.12 -18.58
N PHE A 154 13.58 -3.31 -19.87
CA PHE A 154 13.83 -4.62 -20.49
C PHE A 154 15.26 -4.80 -21.03
N SER A 155 16.19 -3.85 -20.79
CA SER A 155 17.58 -3.93 -21.27
C SER A 155 18.42 -5.05 -20.64
N GLN A 156 17.97 -5.61 -19.51
CA GLN A 156 18.63 -6.72 -18.82
C GLN A 156 17.58 -7.65 -18.24
N ASP A 157 17.59 -8.90 -18.69
CA ASP A 157 16.62 -9.89 -18.24
C ASP A 157 17.29 -10.92 -17.29
N PRO A 158 17.09 -10.79 -15.96
CA PRO A 158 17.54 -11.81 -15.01
C PRO A 158 16.80 -13.14 -15.17
N CYS A 159 15.77 -13.19 -16.02
CA CYS A 159 15.00 -14.40 -16.32
C CYS A 159 15.56 -15.23 -17.49
N GLN A 160 16.71 -14.89 -18.05
CA GLN A 160 17.33 -15.69 -19.11
C GLN A 160 17.59 -17.14 -18.65
N GLY A 161 17.09 -18.11 -19.43
CA GLY A 161 17.29 -19.54 -19.17
C GLY A 161 16.26 -20.19 -18.23
N THR A 162 15.21 -19.46 -17.84
CA THR A 162 14.07 -20.02 -17.09
C THR A 162 13.14 -20.75 -18.05
N GLY A 163 13.09 -22.09 -18.00
CA GLY A 163 12.34 -22.93 -18.95
C GLY A 163 10.82 -22.81 -18.81
N GLN A 164 10.17 -23.77 -18.15
CA GLN A 164 8.73 -23.75 -17.84
C GLN A 164 8.37 -22.91 -16.61
N THR A 165 9.32 -22.19 -16.04
CA THR A 165 9.15 -21.45 -14.77
C THR A 165 8.79 -19.99 -15.06
N ILE A 166 7.79 -19.45 -14.34
CA ILE A 166 7.41 -18.04 -14.49
C ILE A 166 8.44 -17.20 -13.76
N CYS A 167 9.13 -16.33 -14.49
CA CYS A 167 10.08 -15.40 -13.89
C CYS A 167 9.65 -13.95 -14.12
N ARG A 168 9.72 -13.14 -13.05
CA ARG A 168 9.32 -11.73 -13.08
C ARG A 168 10.38 -10.84 -12.46
N LYS A 169 11.03 -10.02 -13.29
CA LYS A 169 11.94 -8.96 -12.86
C LYS A 169 11.21 -7.91 -12.00
N ILE A 170 11.88 -7.45 -10.95
CA ILE A 170 11.45 -6.29 -10.15
C ILE A 170 12.32 -5.09 -10.54
N ALA A 171 11.67 -4.00 -10.97
CA ALA A 171 12.38 -2.80 -11.41
C ALA A 171 12.77 -1.90 -10.23
N GLY A 172 14.00 -1.38 -10.25
CA GLY A 172 14.48 -0.32 -9.35
C GLY A 172 14.54 -0.72 -7.86
N VAL A 173 14.93 -1.95 -7.58
CA VAL A 173 15.15 -2.45 -6.21
C VAL A 173 16.53 -2.01 -5.73
N SER A 174 16.64 -1.65 -4.45
CA SER A 174 17.94 -1.45 -3.78
C SER A 174 18.24 -2.62 -2.84
N PRO A 175 19.52 -2.98 -2.59
CA PRO A 175 19.86 -3.99 -1.60
C PRO A 175 19.28 -3.66 -0.21
N GLY A 176 18.78 -4.67 0.49
CA GLY A 176 18.22 -4.54 1.82
C GLY A 176 16.75 -4.09 1.87
N GLU A 177 16.05 -4.06 0.74
CA GLU A 177 14.63 -3.74 0.68
C GLU A 177 13.77 -5.00 0.85
N ASN A 178 12.69 -4.89 1.64
CA ASN A 178 11.66 -5.92 1.69
C ASN A 178 10.98 -6.07 0.32
N ILE A 179 10.61 -7.30 -0.04
CA ILE A 179 9.90 -7.62 -1.27
C ILE A 179 8.51 -8.12 -0.90
N PHE A 180 7.50 -7.36 -1.31
CA PHE A 180 6.10 -7.69 -1.05
C PHE A 180 5.46 -8.27 -2.30
N VAL A 181 4.66 -9.32 -2.12
CA VAL A 181 3.75 -9.85 -3.14
C VAL A 181 2.35 -9.88 -2.56
N ASN A 182 1.40 -9.22 -3.21
CA ASN A 182 0.01 -9.08 -2.75
C ASN A 182 -0.15 -8.61 -1.28
N GLY A 183 0.84 -7.87 -0.77
CA GLY A 183 0.83 -7.33 0.59
C GLY A 183 1.60 -8.17 1.62
N ILE A 184 2.09 -9.35 1.26
CA ILE A 184 2.90 -10.21 2.14
C ILE A 184 4.39 -10.06 1.82
N VAL A 185 5.24 -9.94 2.84
CA VAL A 185 6.69 -9.93 2.67
C VAL A 185 7.17 -11.35 2.39
N ILE A 186 7.70 -11.58 1.19
CA ILE A 186 8.20 -12.89 0.76
C ILE A 186 9.72 -13.02 0.86
N GLY A 187 10.41 -11.95 1.25
CA GLY A 187 11.86 -11.93 1.30
C GLY A 187 12.44 -10.53 1.23
N LYS A 188 13.77 -10.48 1.07
CA LYS A 188 14.55 -9.25 1.08
C LYS A 188 15.56 -9.24 -0.06
N SER A 189 15.75 -8.10 -0.71
CA SER A 189 16.77 -7.96 -1.76
C SER A 189 18.19 -7.99 -1.18
N THR A 190 19.11 -8.58 -1.93
CA THR A 190 20.55 -8.57 -1.68
C THR A 190 21.31 -7.85 -2.79
N SER A 191 20.68 -7.62 -3.94
CA SER A 191 21.20 -6.85 -5.06
C SER A 191 20.16 -5.87 -5.62
N SER A 192 20.54 -5.08 -6.63
CA SER A 192 19.61 -4.24 -7.40
C SER A 192 18.93 -4.96 -8.56
N GLU A 193 19.47 -6.11 -8.97
CA GLU A 193 18.90 -6.96 -10.04
C GLU A 193 18.16 -8.13 -9.40
N VAL A 194 16.86 -7.93 -9.20
CA VAL A 194 15.99 -8.88 -8.47
C VAL A 194 14.92 -9.45 -9.38
N ALA A 195 14.68 -10.75 -9.27
CA ALA A 195 13.55 -11.42 -9.92
C ALA A 195 12.90 -12.46 -9.01
N ILE A 196 11.59 -12.63 -9.18
CA ILE A 196 10.79 -13.65 -8.51
C ILE A 196 10.60 -14.81 -9.48
N ILE A 197 10.87 -16.03 -9.03
CA ILE A 197 10.56 -17.25 -9.79
C ILE A 197 9.40 -17.96 -9.10
N ALA A 198 8.42 -18.37 -9.90
CA ALA A 198 7.32 -19.20 -9.47
C ALA A 198 7.18 -20.47 -10.34
N GLU A 199 6.88 -21.57 -9.68
CA GLU A 199 6.62 -22.89 -10.25
C GLU A 199 5.24 -23.34 -9.79
N GLU A 200 4.36 -23.68 -10.73
CA GLU A 200 2.97 -24.10 -10.43
C GLU A 200 2.22 -23.11 -9.52
N GLY A 201 2.52 -21.81 -9.67
CA GLY A 201 1.94 -20.73 -8.86
C GLY A 201 2.60 -20.53 -7.50
N ILE A 202 3.54 -21.37 -7.06
CA ILE A 202 4.26 -21.19 -5.80
C ILE A 202 5.57 -20.45 -6.06
N ILE A 203 5.88 -19.42 -5.26
CA ILE A 203 7.16 -18.72 -5.35
C ILE A 203 8.26 -19.62 -4.79
N THR A 204 9.19 -20.05 -5.64
CA THR A 204 10.26 -20.99 -5.26
C THR A 204 11.59 -20.30 -5.01
N GLN A 205 11.84 -19.14 -5.64
CA GLN A 205 13.13 -18.47 -5.57
C GLN A 205 13.04 -16.95 -5.72
N LEU A 206 13.99 -16.25 -5.08
CA LEU A 206 14.33 -14.85 -5.35
C LEU A 206 15.75 -14.78 -5.91
N ILE A 207 15.88 -14.43 -7.19
CA ILE A 207 17.18 -14.04 -7.76
C ILE A 207 17.54 -12.65 -7.20
N GLY A 208 18.78 -12.47 -6.77
CA GLY A 208 19.22 -11.19 -6.19
C GLY A 208 18.57 -10.87 -4.84
N GLY A 209 18.04 -11.88 -4.14
CA GLY A 209 17.41 -11.75 -2.85
C GLY A 209 17.47 -13.01 -2.00
N THR A 210 16.98 -12.91 -0.78
CA THR A 210 16.80 -14.02 0.16
C THR A 210 15.31 -14.23 0.38
N LEU A 211 14.83 -15.44 0.08
CA LEU A 211 13.44 -15.84 0.26
C LEU A 211 13.12 -16.05 1.75
N LYS A 212 12.00 -15.49 2.21
CA LYS A 212 11.43 -15.74 3.53
C LYS A 212 10.39 -16.85 3.41
N LYS A 213 10.76 -18.08 3.77
CA LYS A 213 9.91 -19.29 3.62
C LYS A 213 8.52 -19.10 4.20
N HIS A 214 8.45 -18.63 5.44
CA HIS A 214 7.19 -18.40 6.14
C HIS A 214 6.29 -17.37 5.42
N GLY A 215 6.86 -16.34 4.80
CA GLY A 215 6.13 -15.37 3.99
C GLY A 215 5.54 -15.97 2.72
N VAL A 216 6.26 -16.89 2.07
CA VAL A 216 5.74 -17.64 0.91
C VAL A 216 4.63 -18.61 1.31
N GLU A 217 4.80 -19.31 2.43
CA GLU A 217 3.77 -20.18 3.01
C GLU A 217 2.48 -19.41 3.30
N LYS A 218 2.59 -18.22 3.91
CA LYS A 218 1.46 -17.31 4.16
C LYS A 218 0.82 -16.77 2.88
N LEU A 219 1.62 -16.52 1.83
CA LEU A 219 1.10 -16.04 0.54
C LEU A 219 0.32 -17.13 -0.21
N GLY A 220 0.81 -18.38 -0.18
CA GLY A 220 0.24 -19.47 -0.96
C GLY A 220 0.39 -19.32 -2.49
N PRO A 221 -0.42 -20.05 -3.28
CA PRO A 221 -0.39 -19.96 -4.75
C PRO A 221 -0.75 -18.57 -5.27
N VAL A 222 0.00 -18.10 -6.25
CA VAL A 222 -0.14 -16.77 -6.85
C VAL A 222 0.08 -16.78 -8.36
N GLU A 223 -0.79 -16.08 -9.09
CA GLU A 223 -0.54 -15.71 -10.49
C GLU A 223 0.51 -14.58 -10.54
N LEU A 224 1.80 -14.97 -10.59
CA LEU A 224 2.93 -14.05 -10.43
C LEU A 224 2.91 -12.88 -11.42
N GLU A 225 2.41 -13.06 -12.64
CA GLU A 225 2.31 -12.02 -13.67
C GLU A 225 1.37 -10.87 -13.25
N LYS A 226 0.24 -11.23 -12.63
CA LYS A 226 -0.79 -10.28 -12.17
C LYS A 226 -0.57 -9.79 -10.75
N ALA A 227 0.30 -10.44 -9.99
CA ALA A 227 0.55 -10.11 -8.60
C ALA A 227 1.00 -8.65 -8.42
N ILE A 228 0.67 -8.06 -7.27
CA ILE A 228 1.12 -6.72 -6.92
C ILE A 228 2.45 -6.84 -6.21
N VAL A 229 3.52 -6.37 -6.86
CA VAL A 229 4.88 -6.39 -6.30
C VAL A 229 5.28 -5.00 -5.85
N LYS A 230 5.73 -4.87 -4.61
CA LYS A 230 6.27 -3.62 -4.03
C LYS A 230 7.59 -3.90 -3.34
N THR A 231 8.45 -2.89 -3.23
CA THR A 231 9.72 -3.02 -2.51
C THR A 231 10.03 -1.84 -1.61
N GLY A 232 10.72 -2.11 -0.50
CA GLY A 232 11.10 -1.11 0.50
C GLY A 232 9.95 -0.76 1.45
N LEU A 233 10.04 0.39 2.10
CA LEU A 233 9.05 0.84 3.08
C LEU A 233 7.73 1.26 2.43
N LEU A 234 6.62 1.01 3.12
CA LEU A 234 5.28 1.38 2.64
C LEU A 234 5.04 2.90 2.72
N ARG A 235 5.73 3.59 3.64
CA ARG A 235 5.79 5.06 3.77
C ARG A 235 7.12 5.43 4.43
N LYS A 236 7.87 6.35 3.82
CA LYS A 236 9.21 6.77 4.27
C LYS A 236 9.19 8.06 5.08
N SER A 237 8.29 8.98 4.76
CA SER A 237 8.28 10.30 5.35
C SER A 237 7.92 10.22 6.83
N ARG A 238 8.69 10.93 7.67
CA ARG A 238 8.30 11.17 9.06
C ARG A 238 7.20 12.21 9.09
N VAL A 239 6.06 11.83 9.65
CA VAL A 239 4.86 12.67 9.65
C VAL A 239 4.33 12.86 11.06
N LYS A 240 3.62 13.98 11.25
CA LYS A 240 2.79 14.17 12.43
C LYS A 240 1.37 13.71 12.08
N PRO A 241 0.88 12.59 12.61
CA PRO A 241 -0.44 12.09 12.24
C PRO A 241 -1.53 13.08 12.62
N ARG A 242 -2.55 13.19 11.78
CA ARG A 242 -3.76 13.95 12.11
C ARG A 242 -4.83 13.01 12.65
N ILE A 243 -5.20 13.18 13.92
CA ILE A 243 -6.28 12.42 14.54
C ILE A 243 -7.62 13.05 14.15
N LEU A 244 -8.49 12.24 13.56
CA LEU A 244 -9.86 12.58 13.22
C LEU A 244 -10.75 12.42 14.44
N LYS A 245 -11.79 13.26 14.53
CA LYS A 245 -12.84 13.08 15.54
C LYS A 245 -13.69 11.86 15.14
N SER A 246 -13.92 10.95 16.08
CA SER A 246 -14.90 9.87 15.93
C SER A 246 -16.10 10.15 16.84
N GLU A 247 -17.31 9.98 16.30
CA GLU A 247 -18.53 9.90 17.11
C GLU A 247 -18.73 8.43 17.49
N LYS A 248 -18.28 8.05 18.69
CA LYS A 248 -18.47 6.69 19.22
C LYS A 248 -19.71 6.64 20.11
N SER A 249 -20.48 5.57 20.00
CA SER A 249 -21.61 5.32 20.91
C SER A 249 -21.08 4.75 22.23
N ASN A 250 -21.66 5.19 23.36
CA ASN A 250 -21.24 4.70 24.68
C ASN A 250 -22.05 3.50 25.18
N THR A 251 -22.99 2.97 24.39
CA THR A 251 -23.92 1.91 24.84
C THR A 251 -23.48 0.51 24.41
N HIS A 252 -22.88 0.39 23.23
CA HIS A 252 -22.41 -0.87 22.65
C HIS A 252 -21.06 -0.59 21.99
N PHE A 253 -20.13 -1.52 22.11
CA PHE A 253 -18.80 -1.43 21.53
C PHE A 253 -18.66 -2.44 20.40
N THR A 254 -18.19 -1.98 19.25
CA THR A 254 -17.83 -2.84 18.12
C THR A 254 -16.37 -3.26 18.23
N ILE A 255 -16.11 -4.55 18.34
CA ILE A 255 -14.75 -5.10 18.25
C ILE A 255 -14.59 -5.79 16.90
N ALA A 256 -13.54 -5.47 16.17
CA ALA A 256 -13.19 -6.13 14.92
C ALA A 256 -11.98 -7.05 15.07
N TYR A 257 -11.87 -8.03 14.18
CA TYR A 257 -10.74 -8.96 14.07
C TYR A 257 -10.06 -8.78 12.71
N LEU A 258 -8.72 -8.85 12.70
CA LEU A 258 -7.90 -8.68 11.49
C LEU A 258 -6.66 -9.58 11.54
N SER A 259 -6.59 -10.61 10.69
CA SER A 259 -5.43 -11.53 10.63
C SER A 259 -4.53 -11.32 9.40
N HIS A 260 -4.94 -10.51 8.43
CA HIS A 260 -4.18 -10.33 7.19
C HIS A 260 -3.98 -8.86 6.81
N ALA A 261 -2.72 -8.42 6.69
CA ALA A 261 -2.33 -7.07 6.29
C ALA A 261 -2.87 -6.62 4.92
N ALA A 262 -3.32 -7.55 4.08
CA ALA A 262 -3.84 -7.28 2.73
C ALA A 262 -5.26 -6.69 2.71
N GLU A 263 -6.00 -6.75 3.83
CA GLU A 263 -7.37 -6.26 3.93
C GLU A 263 -7.47 -4.71 3.87
N ASP A 264 -8.69 -4.19 3.77
CA ASP A 264 -8.92 -2.74 3.82
C ASP A 264 -9.13 -2.27 5.26
N ILE A 265 -8.02 -1.99 5.95
CA ILE A 265 -7.98 -1.53 7.36
C ILE A 265 -8.89 -0.31 7.60
N TYR A 266 -9.12 0.53 6.58
CA TYR A 266 -10.00 1.70 6.69
C TYR A 266 -11.48 1.35 6.94
N LYS A 267 -11.91 0.11 6.68
CA LYS A 267 -13.25 -0.36 7.07
C LYS A 267 -13.41 -0.41 8.60
N LEU A 268 -12.31 -0.60 9.32
CA LEU A 268 -12.28 -0.75 10.78
C LEU A 268 -12.18 0.60 11.51
N LYS A 269 -12.20 1.72 10.78
CA LYS A 269 -12.03 3.07 11.34
C LYS A 269 -13.07 3.49 12.38
N ASN A 270 -14.23 2.81 12.39
CA ASN A 270 -15.33 3.07 13.31
C ASN A 270 -15.41 2.05 14.45
N ALA A 271 -14.49 1.07 14.50
CA ALA A 271 -14.46 0.11 15.59
C ALA A 271 -14.02 0.79 16.91
N ASP A 272 -14.43 0.20 18.03
CA ASP A 272 -14.00 0.64 19.36
C ASP A 272 -12.67 0.00 19.76
N LEU A 273 -12.39 -1.20 19.23
CA LEU A 273 -11.15 -1.94 19.42
C LEU A 273 -10.93 -2.88 18.24
N VAL A 274 -9.69 -3.11 17.83
CA VAL A 274 -9.36 -4.11 16.80
C VAL A 274 -8.37 -5.13 17.35
N VAL A 275 -8.70 -6.42 17.27
CA VAL A 275 -7.76 -7.51 17.53
C VAL A 275 -7.03 -7.82 16.23
N THR A 276 -5.70 -7.73 16.26
CA THR A 276 -4.84 -7.96 15.08
C THR A 276 -3.94 -9.16 15.30
N VAL A 277 -3.69 -9.96 14.26
CA VAL A 277 -2.79 -11.11 14.31
C VAL A 277 -1.66 -10.94 13.30
N GLY A 278 -0.44 -11.17 13.76
CA GLY A 278 0.80 -11.03 13.01
C GLY A 278 1.45 -9.67 13.20
N ASP A 279 2.78 -9.65 13.23
CA ASP A 279 3.62 -8.49 13.51
C ASP A 279 3.39 -7.33 12.53
N ASP A 280 3.45 -7.60 11.23
CA ASP A 280 3.26 -6.57 10.20
C ASP A 280 1.81 -6.08 10.10
N THR A 281 0.85 -7.00 10.20
CA THR A 281 -0.59 -6.65 10.24
C THR A 281 -0.85 -5.71 11.41
N THR A 282 -0.34 -6.07 12.59
CA THR A 282 -0.44 -5.27 13.82
C THR A 282 0.22 -3.91 13.66
N LEU A 283 1.42 -3.85 13.10
CA LEU A 283 2.15 -2.60 12.89
C LEU A 283 1.41 -1.64 11.94
N VAL A 284 0.96 -2.14 10.78
CA VAL A 284 0.28 -1.32 9.77
C VAL A 284 -1.13 -0.93 10.24
N ALA A 285 -1.85 -1.84 10.89
CA ALA A 285 -3.16 -1.56 11.44
C ALA A 285 -3.09 -0.51 12.55
N ALA A 286 -2.16 -0.65 13.49
CA ALA A 286 -1.95 0.35 14.54
C ALA A 286 -1.68 1.74 13.96
N ASP A 287 -0.77 1.83 12.99
CA ASP A 287 -0.42 3.09 12.33
C ASP A 287 -1.65 3.75 11.69
N ILE A 288 -2.40 3.02 10.86
CA ILE A 288 -3.57 3.57 10.17
C ILE A 288 -4.68 3.95 11.18
N LEU A 289 -5.00 3.05 12.09
CA LEU A 289 -6.09 3.20 13.07
C LEU A 289 -5.83 4.29 14.11
N TYR A 290 -4.57 4.66 14.32
CA TYR A 290 -4.19 5.82 15.13
C TYR A 290 -4.90 7.11 14.70
N ARG A 291 -5.07 7.33 13.38
CA ARG A 291 -5.78 8.52 12.87
C ARG A 291 -7.26 8.53 13.23
N PHE A 292 -7.82 7.42 13.67
CA PHE A 292 -9.23 7.28 14.03
C PHE A 292 -9.45 7.08 15.53
N ASN A 293 -8.38 7.19 16.34
CA ASN A 293 -8.42 6.94 17.77
C ASN A 293 -9.00 5.56 18.11
N VAL A 294 -8.60 4.55 17.32
CA VAL A 294 -9.00 3.16 17.53
C VAL A 294 -7.81 2.39 18.12
N PRO A 295 -7.90 1.91 19.37
CA PRO A 295 -6.87 1.05 19.96
C PRO A 295 -6.88 -0.35 19.34
N ILE A 296 -5.75 -1.04 19.49
CA ILE A 296 -5.59 -2.41 19.02
C ILE A 296 -5.18 -3.37 20.14
N ILE A 297 -5.53 -4.66 20.01
CA ILE A 297 -4.88 -5.76 20.70
C ILE A 297 -4.10 -6.56 19.65
N GLY A 298 -2.79 -6.38 19.61
CA GLY A 298 -1.91 -7.12 18.71
C GLY A 298 -1.45 -8.44 19.30
N ILE A 299 -1.64 -9.52 18.54
CA ILE A 299 -1.11 -10.86 18.80
C ILE A 299 0.04 -11.07 17.83
N THR A 300 1.27 -11.12 18.35
CA THR A 300 2.50 -11.11 17.56
C THR A 300 3.47 -12.19 18.04
N ASP A 301 4.44 -12.57 17.22
CA ASP A 301 5.44 -13.61 17.55
C ASP A 301 6.89 -13.09 17.46
N GLY A 302 7.06 -11.80 17.14
CA GLY A 302 8.35 -11.13 17.07
C GLY A 302 9.00 -11.16 15.69
N ASP A 303 8.37 -11.75 14.67
CA ASP A 303 8.85 -11.76 13.27
C ASP A 303 8.52 -10.45 12.52
N LEU A 304 9.05 -9.34 13.03
CA LEU A 304 8.76 -8.02 12.47
C LEU A 304 9.64 -7.69 11.25
N ASP A 305 9.01 -7.49 10.07
CA ASP A 305 9.73 -7.12 8.84
C ASP A 305 10.01 -5.60 8.73
N LYS A 306 9.52 -4.78 9.66
CA LYS A 306 9.71 -3.31 9.71
C LYS A 306 9.25 -2.61 8.43
N VAL A 307 7.98 -2.81 8.09
CA VAL A 307 7.36 -2.30 6.84
C VAL A 307 7.06 -0.79 6.83
N VAL A 308 7.15 -0.13 8.00
CA VAL A 308 7.09 1.33 8.20
C VAL A 308 8.20 1.77 9.18
N GLU A 309 8.71 3.01 9.07
CA GLU A 309 9.80 3.48 9.95
C GLU A 309 9.35 3.71 11.40
N GLU A 310 8.28 4.49 11.57
CA GLU A 310 7.71 4.87 12.86
C GLU A 310 6.21 4.55 12.82
N GLY A 311 5.80 3.51 13.55
CA GLY A 311 4.39 3.15 13.70
C GLY A 311 3.77 3.82 14.92
N PHE A 312 2.56 4.35 14.77
CA PHE A 312 1.81 4.97 15.86
C PHE A 312 0.87 3.96 16.53
N LYS A 313 0.56 4.15 17.81
CA LYS A 313 -0.39 3.33 18.57
C LYS A 313 -1.29 4.23 19.39
N THR A 314 -2.59 3.96 19.36
CA THR A 314 -3.56 4.69 20.15
C THR A 314 -3.40 4.33 21.63
N GLU A 315 -3.58 5.28 22.53
CA GLU A 315 -3.59 5.01 23.98
C GLU A 315 -4.60 3.90 24.31
N GLY A 316 -4.21 2.98 25.19
CA GLY A 316 -5.02 1.81 25.54
C GLY A 316 -4.86 0.62 24.58
N SER A 317 -3.94 0.72 23.61
CA SER A 317 -3.52 -0.42 22.80
C SER A 317 -2.66 -1.39 23.62
N LEU A 318 -2.75 -2.66 23.26
CA LEU A 318 -2.09 -3.78 23.92
C LEU A 318 -1.35 -4.63 22.88
N ILE A 319 -0.09 -4.94 23.09
CA ILE A 319 0.65 -5.90 22.27
C ILE A 319 1.01 -7.11 23.13
N ILE A 320 0.62 -8.29 22.67
CA ILE A 320 0.89 -9.59 23.29
C ILE A 320 1.83 -10.33 22.36
N GLU A 321 3.10 -10.40 22.75
CA GLU A 321 4.19 -10.99 21.98
C GLU A 321 4.50 -12.39 22.51
N PHE A 322 4.38 -13.40 21.65
CA PHE A 322 4.65 -14.80 21.93
C PHE A 322 6.03 -15.24 21.40
N GLU A 323 6.39 -16.49 21.62
CA GLU A 323 7.50 -17.12 20.88
C GLU A 323 7.11 -17.32 19.40
N SER A 324 8.12 -17.43 18.53
CA SER A 324 7.89 -17.53 17.08
C SER A 324 6.95 -18.69 16.70
N GLY A 325 5.99 -18.39 15.81
CA GLY A 325 5.00 -19.33 15.27
C GLY A 325 3.73 -19.52 16.09
N TRP A 326 3.56 -18.80 17.21
CA TRP A 326 2.38 -18.92 18.07
C TRP A 326 1.24 -17.95 17.75
N ASP A 327 1.53 -16.82 17.08
CA ASP A 327 0.56 -15.79 16.75
C ASP A 327 -0.63 -16.34 15.94
N ASP A 328 -0.34 -17.13 14.90
CA ASP A 328 -1.37 -17.73 14.03
C ASP A 328 -2.26 -18.71 14.80
N LEU A 329 -1.67 -19.54 15.68
CA LEU A 329 -2.41 -20.51 16.51
C LEU A 329 -3.31 -19.84 17.55
N VAL A 330 -2.75 -18.85 18.26
CA VAL A 330 -3.49 -18.09 19.28
C VAL A 330 -4.57 -17.23 18.62
N GLY A 331 -4.23 -16.61 17.50
CA GLY A 331 -5.15 -15.82 16.68
C GLY A 331 -6.37 -16.63 16.27
N GLU A 332 -6.18 -17.80 15.67
CA GLU A 332 -7.28 -18.68 15.27
C GLU A 332 -8.16 -19.11 16.44
N LYS A 333 -7.55 -19.39 17.60
CA LYS A 333 -8.30 -19.76 18.81
C LYS A 333 -9.19 -18.61 19.30
N ILE A 334 -8.67 -17.39 19.28
CA ILE A 334 -9.42 -16.17 19.63
C ILE A 334 -10.54 -15.92 18.60
N PHE A 335 -10.25 -16.08 17.31
CA PHE A 335 -11.23 -15.90 16.24
C PHE A 335 -12.39 -16.90 16.36
N SER A 336 -12.10 -18.15 16.71
CA SER A 336 -13.11 -19.16 16.94
C SER A 336 -13.93 -18.90 18.21
N GLU A 337 -13.28 -18.69 19.36
CA GLU A 337 -13.99 -18.66 20.65
C GLU A 337 -14.64 -17.32 21.01
N LEU A 338 -14.03 -16.19 20.64
CA LEU A 338 -14.57 -14.87 20.96
C LEU A 338 -15.38 -14.27 19.83
N PHE A 339 -14.99 -14.56 18.58
CA PHE A 339 -15.63 -13.98 17.40
C PHE A 339 -16.56 -14.95 16.69
N ASN A 340 -16.54 -16.26 17.01
CA ASN A 340 -17.30 -17.29 16.29
C ASN A 340 -17.08 -17.19 14.76
N HIS A 341 -15.83 -16.95 14.36
CA HIS A 341 -15.41 -16.71 12.98
C HIS A 341 -16.08 -15.51 12.28
N GLN A 342 -16.53 -14.50 13.03
CA GLN A 342 -17.05 -13.24 12.51
C GLN A 342 -15.99 -12.14 12.52
N GLU A 343 -15.88 -11.35 11.46
CA GLU A 343 -14.91 -10.24 11.38
C GLU A 343 -15.19 -9.12 12.41
N SER A 344 -16.40 -9.06 12.96
CA SER A 344 -16.78 -8.10 13.98
C SER A 344 -17.87 -8.62 14.92
N ILE A 345 -17.83 -8.19 16.17
CA ILE A 345 -18.84 -8.45 17.19
C ILE A 345 -19.25 -7.16 17.91
N GLU A 346 -20.44 -7.15 18.50
CA GLU A 346 -20.89 -6.12 19.42
C GLU A 346 -20.86 -6.64 20.85
N ILE A 347 -20.37 -5.82 21.77
CA ILE A 347 -20.27 -6.15 23.19
C ILE A 347 -20.68 -4.97 24.08
N GLU A 348 -20.99 -5.25 25.34
CA GLU A 348 -21.34 -4.23 26.33
C GLU A 348 -20.14 -3.74 27.16
N ASN A 349 -19.05 -4.53 27.25
CA ASN A 349 -17.93 -4.25 28.15
C ASN A 349 -16.57 -4.72 27.62
N ILE A 350 -15.73 -3.77 27.21
CA ILE A 350 -14.38 -4.01 26.67
C ILE A 350 -13.45 -4.70 27.69
N GLU A 351 -13.55 -4.39 28.98
CA GLU A 351 -12.66 -4.98 29.99
C GLU A 351 -12.98 -6.46 30.24
N ASN A 352 -14.26 -6.84 30.15
CA ASN A 352 -14.66 -8.26 30.18
C ASN A 352 -14.10 -8.99 28.96
N PHE A 353 -14.19 -8.39 27.77
CA PHE A 353 -13.61 -8.95 26.55
C PHE A 353 -12.09 -9.16 26.68
N LYS A 354 -11.35 -8.15 27.13
CA LYS A 354 -9.90 -8.25 27.39
C LYS A 354 -9.58 -9.37 28.36
N SER A 355 -10.35 -9.49 29.45
CA SER A 355 -10.15 -10.54 30.46
C SER A 355 -10.36 -11.94 29.88
N LYS A 356 -11.41 -12.15 29.07
CA LYS A 356 -11.64 -13.43 28.38
C LYS A 356 -10.54 -13.75 27.37
N LEU A 357 -10.10 -12.75 26.60
CA LEU A 357 -8.99 -12.90 25.65
C LEU A 357 -7.71 -13.35 26.36
N LEU A 358 -7.34 -12.70 27.47
CA LEU A 358 -6.17 -13.10 28.26
C LEU A 358 -6.35 -14.48 28.90
N GLN A 359 -7.57 -14.85 29.31
CA GLN A 359 -7.86 -16.19 29.83
C GLN A 359 -7.61 -17.27 28.77
N ILE A 360 -8.11 -17.07 27.54
CA ILE A 360 -7.87 -17.97 26.41
C ILE A 360 -6.37 -18.12 26.18
N ILE A 361 -5.64 -17.01 26.13
CA ILE A 361 -4.18 -17.02 25.96
C ILE A 361 -3.48 -17.81 27.07
N SER A 362 -3.84 -17.57 28.33
CA SER A 362 -3.23 -18.24 29.48
C SER A 362 -3.48 -19.75 29.51
N ASN A 363 -4.59 -20.21 28.91
CA ASN A 363 -4.89 -21.64 28.77
C ASN A 363 -4.05 -22.31 27.67
N ILE A 364 -3.55 -21.53 26.70
CA ILE A 364 -2.73 -22.01 25.59
C ILE A 364 -1.26 -22.04 25.98
N THR A 365 -0.74 -20.94 26.54
CA THR A 365 0.67 -20.80 26.92
C THR A 365 0.86 -19.78 28.04
N SER A 366 1.89 -20.00 28.87
CA SER A 366 2.34 -19.06 29.89
C SER A 366 3.53 -18.20 29.44
N GLN A 367 4.04 -18.40 28.22
CA GLN A 367 5.21 -17.71 27.70
C GLN A 367 4.79 -16.63 26.70
N TYR A 368 4.47 -15.43 27.23
CA TYR A 368 4.21 -14.25 26.43
C TYR A 368 4.61 -12.98 27.19
N GLN A 369 4.87 -11.90 26.45
CA GLN A 369 5.12 -10.57 26.99
C GLN A 369 3.96 -9.65 26.63
N VAL A 370 3.60 -8.79 27.58
CA VAL A 370 2.51 -7.83 27.39
C VAL A 370 3.09 -6.42 27.43
N ARG A 371 2.86 -5.64 26.38
CA ARG A 371 3.28 -4.23 26.26
C ARG A 371 2.06 -3.33 26.08
N TYR A 372 1.93 -2.32 26.94
CA TYR A 372 0.87 -1.33 26.88
C TYR A 372 1.38 -0.05 26.21
N SER A 373 0.50 0.65 25.48
CA SER A 373 0.78 1.96 24.87
C SER A 373 -0.05 3.07 25.49
#